data_AF-A0A1T4SJY4-F1
#
_entry.id   AF-A0A1T4SJY4-F1
#
_cell.length_a   1.000
_cell.length_b   1.000
_cell.length_c   1.000
_cell.angle_alpha   90.00
_cell.angle_beta   90.00
_cell.angle_gamma   90.00
#
_symmetry.space_group_name_H-M   'P 1'
#
loop_
_entity.id
_entity.type
_entity.pdbx_description
1 polymer ?
#
loop_
_entity_poly.entity_id
_entity_poly.type
_entity_poly.pdbx_seq_one_letter_code
_entity_poly.pdbx_strand_id
1 'polypeptide(L)'
;MRERNRFRQLRVTLLISALGLASQVTRAQQPGGPGLPAATPVALPAAYTSPSINYIRTWEPSMPTTDPAAVIAESRTVKEVKQGTQYFDGLGRPLQTVAKGMGDSARDIVTPVVYDAFGREQYKYLPYMHTAGDGKFKTSPFSAQQQFYQNS
;
A
#
# COMPACT_ATOMS: atom_id res chain seq x y z
N MET A 1 -4.05 -81.66 43.50
CA MET A 1 -3.20 -81.26 44.65
C MET A 1 -1.74 -81.27 44.18
N ARG A 2 -1.11 -80.07 44.13
CA ARG A 2 0.35 -79.77 44.06
C ARG A 2 1.16 -80.45 42.94
N GLU A 3 1.50 -79.79 41.83
CA GLU A 3 2.56 -78.76 41.69
C GLU A 3 3.96 -79.25 42.10
N ARG A 4 4.91 -79.38 41.13
CA ARG A 4 6.12 -78.54 41.04
C ARG A 4 7.13 -78.94 39.94
N ASN A 5 7.51 -77.91 39.17
CA ASN A 5 8.86 -77.53 38.70
C ASN A 5 9.60 -78.38 37.66
N ARG A 6 9.79 -77.89 36.42
CA ARG A 6 10.66 -76.78 35.91
C ARG A 6 12.08 -77.27 35.59
N PHE A 7 12.42 -77.33 34.29
CA PHE A 7 13.76 -76.98 33.82
C PHE A 7 13.66 -76.23 32.48
N ARG A 8 14.11 -74.97 32.52
CA ARG A 8 14.25 -74.05 31.38
C ARG A 8 15.31 -74.58 30.42
N GLN A 9 15.00 -74.65 29.13
CA GLN A 9 15.99 -74.78 28.07
C GLN A 9 16.11 -73.46 27.29
N LEU A 10 17.34 -73.22 26.87
CA LEU A 10 17.99 -71.97 26.51
C LEU A 10 17.42 -71.37 25.21
N ARG A 11 17.20 -70.05 25.17
CA ARG A 11 16.91 -69.31 23.94
C ARG A 11 18.22 -69.11 23.16
N VAL A 12 18.25 -69.52 21.89
CA VAL A 12 19.31 -69.18 20.93
C VAL A 12 18.70 -68.36 19.80
N THR A 13 19.34 -67.23 19.53
CA THR A 13 18.89 -66.08 18.73
C THR A 13 19.19 -66.27 17.24
N LEU A 14 18.35 -65.75 16.33
CA LEU A 14 18.81 -65.23 15.05
C LEU A 14 17.89 -64.07 14.59
N LEU A 15 18.29 -62.84 14.90
CA LEU A 15 17.69 -61.61 14.36
C LEU A 15 18.61 -61.13 13.24
N ILE A 16 18.20 -61.38 12.00
CA ILE A 16 18.85 -60.85 10.80
C ILE A 16 18.48 -59.37 10.71
N SER A 17 19.42 -58.50 11.05
CA SER A 17 19.30 -57.05 10.87
C SER A 17 19.65 -56.71 9.41
N ALA A 18 18.63 -56.43 8.60
CA ALA A 18 18.81 -55.89 7.26
C ALA A 18 19.21 -54.41 7.36
N LEU A 19 20.48 -54.11 7.11
CA LEU A 19 21.00 -52.75 7.02
C LEU A 19 20.55 -52.14 5.68
N GLY A 20 19.47 -51.36 5.70
CA GLY A 20 19.02 -50.61 4.52
C GLY A 20 19.99 -49.46 4.22
N LEU A 21 20.77 -49.57 3.14
CA LEU A 21 21.48 -48.42 2.59
C LEU A 21 20.43 -47.46 1.98
N ALA A 22 20.12 -46.39 2.71
CA ALA A 22 19.45 -45.25 2.13
C ALA A 22 20.44 -44.50 1.23
N SER A 23 20.26 -44.58 -0.09
CA SER A 23 20.97 -43.74 -1.05
C SER A 23 20.54 -42.28 -0.82
N GLN A 24 21.41 -41.51 -0.15
CA GLN A 24 21.28 -40.06 -0.07
C GLN A 24 21.49 -39.51 -1.49
N VAL A 25 20.41 -39.08 -2.15
CA VAL A 25 20.51 -38.31 -3.40
C VAL A 25 21.11 -36.96 -3.02
N THR A 26 22.42 -36.78 -3.21
CA THR A 26 23.04 -35.45 -3.20
C THR A 26 22.44 -34.64 -4.33
N ARG A 27 21.52 -33.73 -4.01
CA ARG A 27 21.05 -32.75 -4.99
C ARG A 27 22.19 -31.77 -5.27
N ALA A 28 22.78 -31.85 -6.45
CA ALA A 28 23.56 -30.75 -6.99
C ALA A 28 22.66 -29.52 -7.12
N GLN A 29 23.21 -28.32 -6.93
CA GLN A 29 22.50 -27.06 -7.13
C GLN A 29 22.01 -27.01 -8.58
N GLN A 30 20.70 -27.18 -8.79
CA GLN A 30 20.10 -27.02 -10.11
C GLN A 30 20.06 -25.52 -10.41
N PRO A 31 20.71 -25.03 -11.49
CA PRO A 31 20.52 -23.66 -11.94
C PRO A 31 19.03 -23.44 -12.17
N GLY A 32 18.49 -22.30 -11.72
CA GLY A 32 17.08 -21.97 -11.86
C GLY A 32 16.60 -22.29 -13.28
N GLY A 33 15.54 -23.08 -13.40
CA GLY A 33 15.03 -23.55 -14.69
C GLY A 33 14.65 -22.40 -15.63
N PRO A 34 14.28 -22.70 -16.90
CA PRO A 34 14.04 -21.69 -17.94
C PRO A 34 12.85 -20.75 -17.70
N GLY A 35 12.20 -20.82 -16.53
CA GLY A 35 11.14 -19.90 -16.15
C GLY A 35 11.72 -18.56 -15.72
N LEU A 36 11.30 -17.48 -16.38
CA LEU A 36 11.49 -16.14 -15.84
C LEU A 36 10.87 -16.10 -14.42
N PRO A 37 11.52 -15.48 -13.43
CA PRO A 37 10.91 -15.30 -12.13
C PRO A 37 9.58 -14.54 -12.30
N ALA A 38 8.50 -15.09 -11.72
CA ALA A 38 7.21 -14.41 -11.73
C ALA A 38 7.34 -13.08 -10.97
N ALA A 39 7.10 -11.97 -11.65
CA ALA A 39 7.06 -10.67 -11.01
C ALA A 39 5.82 -10.55 -10.14
N THR A 40 5.99 -10.32 -8.84
CA THR A 40 4.89 -9.94 -7.95
C THR A 40 4.63 -8.45 -8.10
N PRO A 41 3.44 -8.01 -8.55
CA PRO A 41 3.13 -6.58 -8.63
C PRO A 41 3.13 -5.97 -7.22
N VAL A 42 3.58 -4.73 -7.13
CA VAL A 42 3.46 -3.95 -5.89
C VAL A 42 1.97 -3.80 -5.56
N ALA A 43 1.59 -4.15 -4.33
CA ALA A 43 0.21 -3.98 -3.87
C ALA A 43 -0.18 -2.50 -3.87
N LEU A 44 -1.37 -2.19 -4.40
CA LEU A 44 -1.92 -0.84 -4.36
C LEU A 44 -2.13 -0.42 -2.89
N PRO A 45 -1.68 0.77 -2.47
CA PRO A 45 -1.95 1.25 -1.13
C PRO A 45 -3.44 1.35 -0.84
N ALA A 46 -3.82 1.01 0.40
CA ALA A 46 -5.21 1.03 0.84
C ALA A 46 -5.78 2.46 0.91
N ALA A 47 -7.11 2.55 0.87
CA ALA A 47 -7.83 3.78 1.17
C ALA A 47 -7.64 4.18 2.65
N TYR A 48 -7.79 5.47 2.93
CA TYR A 48 -7.74 5.99 4.29
C TYR A 48 -9.02 5.59 5.06
N THR A 49 -8.86 4.89 6.18
CA THR A 49 -9.98 4.50 7.07
C THR A 49 -9.99 5.41 8.29
N SER A 50 -10.98 6.31 8.35
CA SER A 50 -11.17 7.27 9.46
C SER A 50 -9.89 8.04 9.86
N PRO A 51 -9.18 8.67 8.91
CA PRO A 51 -7.95 9.39 9.24
C PRO A 51 -8.24 10.62 10.10
N SER A 52 -7.43 10.85 11.14
CA SER A 52 -7.31 12.17 11.75
C SER A 52 -6.57 13.07 10.77
N ILE A 53 -7.29 14.04 10.20
CA ILE A 53 -6.77 14.90 9.13
C ILE A 53 -6.58 16.32 9.68
N ASN A 54 -5.36 16.83 9.52
CA ASN A 54 -5.06 18.26 9.61
C ASN A 54 -4.82 18.81 8.20
N TYR A 55 -4.89 20.14 8.00
CA TYR A 55 -4.58 20.72 6.70
C TYR A 55 -4.03 22.14 6.79
N ILE A 56 -3.26 22.51 5.77
CA ILE A 56 -2.90 23.89 5.43
C ILE A 56 -3.58 24.22 4.11
N ARG A 57 -4.34 25.30 4.09
CA ARG A 57 -5.02 25.79 2.88
C ARG A 57 -4.48 27.15 2.51
N THR A 58 -4.12 27.29 1.23
CA THR A 58 -3.59 28.52 0.64
C THR A 58 -4.55 29.00 -0.43
N TRP A 59 -4.85 30.29 -0.42
CA TRP A 59 -5.59 30.97 -1.46
C TRP A 59 -4.66 31.96 -2.14
N GLU A 60 -4.61 31.90 -3.47
CA GLU A 60 -3.81 32.77 -4.32
C GLU A 60 -4.75 33.59 -5.21
N PRO A 61 -5.11 34.82 -4.78
CA PRO A 61 -5.94 35.72 -5.57
C PRO A 61 -5.23 36.12 -6.85
N SER A 62 -5.92 35.99 -7.98
CA SER A 62 -5.52 36.51 -9.30
C SER A 62 -6.48 37.61 -9.78
N MET A 63 -7.21 38.22 -8.84
CA MET A 63 -8.15 39.32 -9.05
C MET A 63 -7.80 40.52 -8.15
N PRO A 64 -8.13 41.76 -8.55
CA PRO A 64 -7.99 42.92 -7.69
C PRO A 64 -8.91 42.80 -6.47
N THR A 65 -8.34 42.80 -5.27
CA THR A 65 -9.11 42.87 -4.02
C THR A 65 -8.22 43.38 -2.90
N THR A 66 -8.81 44.12 -1.97
CA THR A 66 -8.22 44.46 -0.67
C THR A 66 -8.95 43.77 0.48
N ASP A 67 -10.06 43.08 0.20
CA ASP A 67 -10.88 42.37 1.17
C ASP A 67 -10.50 40.89 1.23
N PRO A 68 -9.98 40.39 2.37
CA PRO A 68 -9.69 38.98 2.57
C PRO A 68 -10.94 38.08 2.54
N ALA A 69 -12.12 38.59 2.91
CA ALA A 69 -13.34 37.79 2.89
C ALA A 69 -13.75 37.45 1.45
N ALA A 70 -13.54 38.38 0.51
CA ALA A 70 -13.74 38.14 -0.91
C ALA A 70 -12.80 37.05 -1.48
N VAL A 71 -11.64 36.81 -0.88
CA VAL A 71 -10.69 35.77 -1.32
C VAL A 71 -11.19 34.37 -0.96
N ILE A 72 -11.84 34.21 0.20
CA ILE A 72 -12.26 32.90 0.74
C ILE A 72 -13.72 32.54 0.41
N ALA A 73 -14.44 33.40 -0.32
CA ALA A 73 -15.83 33.15 -0.69
C ALA A 73 -15.98 31.92 -1.59
N GLU A 74 -16.94 31.04 -1.29
CA GLU A 74 -17.14 29.78 -2.03
C GLU A 74 -17.56 29.99 -3.49
N SER A 75 -18.08 31.17 -3.83
CA SER A 75 -18.48 31.55 -5.18
C SER A 75 -17.31 31.91 -6.10
N ARG A 76 -16.08 31.99 -5.58
CA ARG A 76 -14.90 32.29 -6.38
C ARG A 76 -14.59 31.17 -7.38
N THR A 77 -14.33 31.58 -8.60
CA THR A 77 -13.82 30.69 -9.66
C THR A 77 -12.31 30.51 -9.52
N VAL A 78 -11.77 29.44 -10.11
CA VAL A 78 -10.32 29.16 -10.13
C VAL A 78 -9.53 30.25 -10.87
N LYS A 79 -10.17 30.98 -11.78
CA LYS A 79 -9.56 32.13 -12.47
C LYS A 79 -9.38 33.33 -11.55
N GLU A 80 -10.28 33.50 -10.58
CA GLU A 80 -10.25 34.61 -9.62
C GLU A 80 -9.35 34.28 -8.43
N VAL A 81 -9.49 33.07 -7.87
CA VAL A 81 -8.72 32.62 -6.72
C VAL A 81 -8.37 31.14 -6.88
N LYS A 82 -7.07 30.85 -6.91
CA LYS A 82 -6.57 29.48 -6.86
C LYS A 82 -6.53 29.00 -5.42
N GLN A 83 -7.05 27.81 -5.15
CA GLN A 83 -7.03 27.21 -3.82
C GLN A 83 -6.22 25.90 -3.83
N GLY A 84 -5.18 25.85 -3.03
CA GLY A 84 -4.40 24.63 -2.74
C GLY A 84 -4.62 24.17 -1.30
N THR A 85 -4.76 22.87 -1.07
CA THR A 85 -4.84 22.30 0.28
C THR A 85 -3.87 21.15 0.43
N GLN A 86 -2.95 21.26 1.39
CA GLN A 86 -2.11 20.14 1.80
C GLN A 86 -2.72 19.52 3.05
N TYR A 87 -3.02 18.23 2.97
CA TYR A 87 -3.61 17.46 4.07
C TYR A 87 -2.51 16.65 4.74
N PHE A 88 -2.60 16.51 6.06
CA PHE A 88 -1.62 15.85 6.91
C PHE A 88 -2.30 14.85 7.83
N ASP A 89 -1.53 13.87 8.30
CA ASP A 89 -1.95 12.99 9.39
C ASP A 89 -1.80 13.67 10.77
N GLY A 90 -2.10 12.93 11.84
CA GLY A 90 -1.95 13.41 13.22
C GLY A 90 -0.50 13.67 13.67
N LEU A 91 0.50 13.24 12.90
CA LEU A 91 1.92 13.47 13.16
C LEU A 91 2.51 14.60 12.31
N GLY A 92 1.69 15.24 11.46
CA GLY A 92 2.13 16.30 10.56
C GLY A 92 2.80 15.81 9.28
N ARG A 93 2.68 14.52 8.92
CA ARG A 93 3.17 14.01 7.63
C ARG A 93 2.14 14.28 6.53
N PRO A 94 2.54 14.83 5.36
CA PRO A 94 1.62 15.05 4.24
C PRO A 94 0.97 13.77 3.72
N LEU A 95 -0.35 13.74 3.61
CA LEU A 95 -1.11 12.61 3.04
C LEU A 95 -1.45 12.83 1.56
N GLN A 96 -1.83 14.06 1.21
CA GLN A 96 -2.08 14.45 -0.17
C GLN A 96 -2.10 15.97 -0.31
N THR A 97 -1.77 16.45 -1.51
CA THR A 97 -2.01 17.84 -1.91
C THR A 97 -3.16 17.87 -2.93
N VAL A 98 -4.13 18.77 -2.73
CA VAL A 98 -5.30 18.96 -3.59
C VAL A 98 -5.31 20.39 -4.11
N ALA A 99 -5.19 20.55 -5.42
CA ALA A 99 -5.39 21.81 -6.12
C ALA A 99 -6.84 21.86 -6.64
N LYS A 100 -7.66 22.73 -6.04
CA LYS A 100 -9.11 22.76 -6.26
C LYS A 100 -9.44 23.22 -7.66
N GLY A 101 -10.17 22.40 -8.41
CA GLY A 101 -10.75 22.74 -9.71
C GLY A 101 -9.75 23.16 -10.80
N MET A 102 -8.45 22.87 -10.64
CA MET A 102 -7.41 23.31 -11.57
C MET A 102 -7.24 22.38 -12.78
N GLY A 103 -7.90 21.23 -12.81
CA GLY A 103 -7.95 20.34 -13.97
C GLY A 103 -9.14 20.63 -14.89
N ASP A 104 -9.15 19.99 -16.06
CA ASP A 104 -10.26 20.13 -17.03
C ASP A 104 -11.62 19.83 -16.41
N SER A 105 -12.62 20.61 -16.83
CA SER A 105 -13.98 20.58 -16.29
C SER A 105 -14.04 20.86 -14.79
N ALA A 106 -13.15 21.72 -14.29
CA ALA A 106 -13.06 22.12 -12.89
C ALA A 106 -12.85 20.92 -11.94
N ARG A 107 -12.10 19.92 -12.38
CA ARG A 107 -11.71 18.75 -11.57
C ARG A 107 -10.53 19.08 -10.67
N ASP A 108 -10.43 18.40 -9.53
CA ASP A 108 -9.30 18.57 -8.64
C ASP A 108 -8.06 17.86 -9.17
N ILE A 109 -6.89 18.50 -9.06
CA ILE A 109 -5.61 17.83 -9.26
C ILE A 109 -5.12 17.36 -7.90
N VAL A 110 -4.86 16.06 -7.77
CA VAL A 110 -4.55 15.40 -6.50
C VAL A 110 -3.20 14.70 -6.59
N THR A 111 -2.34 14.94 -5.62
CA THR A 111 -1.03 14.26 -5.48
C THR A 111 -1.00 13.54 -4.13
N PRO A 112 -1.20 12.21 -4.10
CA PRO A 112 -1.15 11.44 -2.86
C PRO A 112 0.28 11.10 -2.45
N VAL A 113 0.48 10.85 -1.15
CA VAL A 113 1.75 10.41 -0.57
C VAL A 113 1.50 9.14 0.22
N VAL A 114 2.40 8.15 0.11
CA VAL A 114 2.34 6.91 0.87
C VAL A 114 3.63 6.72 1.66
N TYR A 115 3.50 6.19 2.87
CA TYR A 115 4.62 5.92 3.75
C TYR A 115 4.75 4.43 4.04
N ASP A 116 5.99 3.99 4.24
CA ASP A 116 6.27 2.66 4.79
C ASP A 116 6.07 2.61 6.31
N ALA A 117 6.29 1.43 6.90
CA ALA A 117 6.17 1.22 8.34
C ALA A 117 7.14 2.07 9.20
N PHE A 118 8.19 2.61 8.59
CA PHE A 118 9.18 3.48 9.24
C PHE A 118 8.89 4.97 9.02
N GLY A 119 7.79 5.30 8.33
CA GLY A 119 7.38 6.67 8.06
C GLY A 119 8.16 7.38 6.97
N ARG A 120 8.89 6.65 6.12
CA ARG A 120 9.56 7.20 4.94
C ARG A 120 8.62 7.17 3.76
N GLU A 121 8.69 8.17 2.88
CA GLU A 121 7.92 8.18 1.64
C GLU A 121 8.33 6.96 0.80
N GLN A 122 7.41 6.00 0.64
CA GLN A 122 7.71 4.74 -0.02
C GLN A 122 7.70 4.90 -1.54
N TYR A 123 6.76 5.69 -2.07
CA TYR A 123 6.63 5.98 -3.49
C TYR A 123 6.25 7.43 -3.72
N LYS A 124 6.80 7.99 -4.80
CA LYS A 124 6.43 9.30 -5.31
C LYS A 124 5.41 9.16 -6.42
N TYR A 125 4.16 9.46 -6.10
CA TYR A 125 3.05 9.36 -7.04
C TYR A 125 2.95 10.58 -7.95
N LEU A 126 2.58 10.35 -9.21
CA LEU A 126 2.28 11.43 -10.14
C LEU A 126 0.92 12.08 -9.80
N PRO A 127 0.75 13.40 -10.01
CA PRO A 127 -0.54 14.04 -9.86
C PRO A 127 -1.56 13.50 -10.87
N TYR A 128 -2.81 13.34 -10.45
CA TYR A 128 -3.91 12.92 -11.32
C TYR A 128 -5.12 13.82 -11.16
N MET A 129 -6.03 13.80 -12.14
CA MET A 129 -7.30 14.51 -12.05
C MET A 129 -8.37 13.62 -11.41
N HIS A 130 -8.90 14.06 -10.28
CA HIS A 130 -9.98 13.38 -9.60
C HIS A 130 -11.34 13.73 -10.23
N THR A 131 -12.33 12.84 -10.14
CA THR A 131 -13.67 13.07 -10.72
C THR A 131 -14.42 14.23 -10.08
N ALA A 132 -14.18 14.47 -8.79
CA ALA A 132 -14.70 15.61 -8.03
C ALA A 132 -13.78 16.85 -8.11
N GLY A 133 -14.40 18.03 -8.08
CA GLY A 133 -13.79 19.37 -8.10
C GLY A 133 -14.02 20.22 -6.83
N ASP A 134 -14.21 19.57 -5.68
CA ASP A 134 -14.65 20.22 -4.45
C ASP A 134 -13.50 20.78 -3.60
N GLY A 135 -12.25 20.41 -3.89
CA GLY A 135 -11.06 20.74 -3.12
C GLY A 135 -10.93 19.97 -1.80
N LYS A 136 -11.79 18.98 -1.56
CA LYS A 136 -11.81 18.17 -0.32
C LYS A 136 -10.80 17.03 -0.38
N PHE A 137 -10.48 16.49 0.78
CA PHE A 137 -9.64 15.29 0.93
C PHE A 137 -10.23 14.11 0.17
N LYS A 138 -9.40 13.36 -0.56
CA LYS A 138 -9.82 12.15 -1.28
C LYS A 138 -9.49 10.92 -0.45
N THR A 139 -10.50 10.14 -0.06
CA THR A 139 -10.35 8.96 0.81
C THR A 139 -9.60 7.81 0.14
N SER A 140 -9.79 7.64 -1.17
CA SER A 140 -9.20 6.52 -1.93
C SER A 140 -8.36 7.03 -3.12
N PRO A 141 -7.30 7.81 -2.87
CA PRO A 141 -6.62 8.51 -3.96
C PRO A 141 -5.82 7.56 -4.85
N PHE A 142 -5.27 6.48 -4.30
CA PHE A 142 -4.44 5.52 -5.03
C PHE A 142 -5.25 4.72 -6.06
N SER A 143 -6.45 4.25 -5.69
CA SER A 143 -7.35 3.58 -6.64
C SER A 143 -7.88 4.54 -7.70
N ALA A 144 -8.21 5.78 -7.30
CA ALA A 144 -8.67 6.80 -8.25
C ALA A 144 -7.57 7.19 -9.25
N GLN A 145 -6.32 7.28 -8.79
CA GLN A 145 -5.17 7.54 -9.66
C GLN A 145 -4.93 6.38 -10.62
N GLN A 146 -4.96 5.13 -10.14
CA GLN A 146 -4.82 3.96 -11.00
C GLN A 146 -5.87 3.97 -12.12
N GLN A 147 -7.12 4.25 -11.78
CA GLN A 147 -8.21 4.37 -12.76
C GLN A 147 -7.99 5.50 -13.75
N PHE A 148 -7.48 6.65 -13.30
CA PHE A 148 -7.17 7.77 -14.18
C PHE A 148 -6.16 7.37 -15.26
N TYR A 149 -5.02 6.78 -14.88
CA TYR A 149 -3.98 6.39 -15.85
C TYR A 149 -4.30 5.17 -16.69
N GLN A 150 -5.26 4.32 -16.27
CA GLN A 150 -5.71 3.19 -17.07
C GLN A 150 -6.73 3.59 -18.16
N ASN A 151 -7.44 4.69 -17.95
CA ASN A 151 -8.52 5.16 -18.83
C ASN A 151 -8.13 6.42 -19.63
N SER A 152 -6.88 6.89 -19.51
CA SER A 152 -6.36 8.06 -20.23
C SER A 152 -5.65 7.66 -21.52
#